data_AF-A0A2U2I594-F1
#
_entry.id   AF-A0A2U2I594-F1
#
_cell.length_a   1.000
_cell.length_b   1.000
_cell.length_c   1.000
_cell.angle_alpha   90.00
_cell.angle_beta   90.00
_cell.angle_gamma   90.00
#
_symmetry.space_group_name_H-M   'P 1'
#
loop_
_entity.id
_entity.type
_entity.pdbx_description
1 polymer ?
#
loop_
_entity_poly.entity_id
_entity_poly.type
_entity_poly.pdbx_seq_one_letter_code
_entity_poly.pdbx_strand_id
1 'polypeptide(L)'
;MQFCQRRRRRRLRRRPFARLGSAMAVVDDRLRLYARAHLLRADPDADEQMVDRFVHSREFVHLIHVFDQNLDKQMARYKSDNTPEESVLEPMKFKTATPPEVPATAPASVDAALPPEPPSSPEAIAAPAGNAAAADPAAEDAVVDVVENAAAENPAAENPGITVPVAEDPAADDSLPAPAAEIAVAAIAAPAPMPPPAPAPAPALVFRLRNGRAGDAYAHALEPQLAPGRSITLCGITLPDGLGLTADLATGMLSGTPEVAGEFDIAVSYLLQYQPDAAPRQSTAKLVINPDPKKMWQNLPSDRQDKYWKPDEACASEAGAGFRMLAASKRGRSHAHVGSFRDDDFSLGALAKSGWHVAVVADGAGSARYSRRGAQIICDEAMKHLRATLDGAEGLAIDAAAEAWSEKRLDPDPLMVEAARQGLHYKLFGTVGHAAYYGVKEIVREAGANSDAGSEATIRDFASTALIAACKRYPFGTLCVAYWVGDGAIGVYSKGREVILLGDVDSGEFSGQTRFLEAAEVSQEALVKRTRFALVEAPTALILMSDGVSDPKFETDAKLARVAVWDALWDDIGQAVDLSGAAQGEEQKLLSWLDFWSPGNHDDRTIALICPIIHPLIYPHAPQEAS
;
A
#
# COMPACT_ATOMS: atom_id res chain seq x y z
N MET A 1 -44.67 -70.90 51.80
CA MET A 1 -46.02 -70.42 51.46
C MET A 1 -45.99 -68.90 51.36
N GLN A 2 -46.50 -68.40 50.24
CA GLN A 2 -47.18 -67.11 49.99
C GLN A 2 -46.53 -65.74 50.33
N PHE A 3 -46.30 -64.98 49.24
CA PHE A 3 -46.70 -63.59 48.96
C PHE A 3 -46.63 -62.52 50.06
N CYS A 4 -45.85 -61.44 49.85
CA CYS A 4 -46.39 -60.12 49.44
C CYS A 4 -45.32 -59.01 49.32
N GLN A 5 -45.41 -58.27 48.20
CA GLN A 5 -45.14 -56.82 47.97
C GLN A 5 -43.82 -56.12 48.38
N ARG A 6 -43.17 -55.60 47.32
CA ARG A 6 -42.52 -54.28 47.16
C ARG A 6 -41.97 -53.57 48.41
N ARG A 7 -40.63 -53.54 48.50
CA ARG A 7 -39.79 -52.34 48.80
C ARG A 7 -38.32 -52.75 48.72
N ARG A 8 -37.54 -52.21 47.77
CA ARG A 8 -36.08 -52.27 47.82
C ARG A 8 -35.50 -50.87 47.98
N ARG A 9 -35.24 -50.51 49.24
CA ARG A 9 -34.16 -49.59 49.61
C ARG A 9 -32.83 -50.34 49.41
N ARG A 10 -31.89 -49.79 48.64
CA ARG A 10 -30.46 -50.12 48.77
C ARG A 10 -29.71 -48.91 49.27
N ARG A 11 -29.06 -49.11 50.42
CA ARG A 11 -28.26 -48.14 51.16
C ARG A 11 -27.00 -47.76 50.38
N LEU A 12 -26.67 -46.47 50.50
CA LEU A 12 -25.41 -45.85 50.15
C LEU A 12 -24.22 -46.59 50.78
N ARG A 13 -23.18 -46.84 49.97
CA ARG A 13 -21.79 -46.83 50.45
C ARG A 13 -21.17 -45.51 49.98
N ARG A 14 -20.80 -44.67 50.94
CA ARG A 14 -19.98 -43.46 50.75
C ARG A 14 -18.50 -43.85 50.70
N ARG A 15 -17.77 -43.29 49.74
CA ARG A 15 -16.45 -42.59 49.86
C ARG A 15 -15.99 -42.20 48.45
N PRO A 16 -15.21 -41.12 48.26
CA PRO A 16 -15.11 -39.88 49.02
C PRO A 16 -15.54 -38.65 48.19
N PHE A 17 -15.82 -37.55 48.89
CA PHE A 17 -15.95 -36.21 48.30
C PHE A 17 -14.60 -35.81 47.70
N ALA A 18 -14.49 -35.84 46.37
CA ALA A 18 -13.51 -35.06 45.62
C ALA A 18 -14.31 -34.03 44.81
N ARG A 19 -13.95 -32.76 45.02
CA ARG A 19 -14.64 -31.54 44.58
C ARG A 19 -15.30 -31.64 43.20
N LEU A 20 -16.63 -31.71 43.17
CA LEU A 20 -17.48 -31.37 42.01
C LEU A 20 -17.70 -29.85 41.95
N GLY A 21 -16.61 -29.10 41.99
CA GLY A 21 -16.59 -27.67 41.74
C GLY A 21 -15.62 -27.42 40.60
N SER A 22 -16.07 -26.73 39.55
CA SER A 22 -15.33 -26.39 38.32
C SER A 22 -15.41 -27.38 37.15
N ALA A 23 -16.62 -27.67 36.65
CA ALA A 23 -16.83 -28.07 35.25
C ALA A 23 -18.29 -27.86 34.78
N MET A 24 -19.02 -26.86 35.32
CA MET A 24 -20.22 -26.38 34.63
C MET A 24 -19.74 -25.39 33.57
N ALA A 25 -19.92 -25.76 32.31
CA ALA A 25 -19.58 -24.96 31.14
C ALA A 25 -20.11 -23.52 31.31
N VAL A 26 -19.22 -22.54 31.14
CA VAL A 26 -19.60 -21.15 30.97
C VAL A 26 -20.26 -21.07 29.60
N VAL A 27 -21.59 -21.06 29.56
CA VAL A 27 -22.30 -20.69 28.33
C VAL A 27 -22.10 -19.19 28.15
N ASP A 28 -21.55 -18.80 27.00
CA ASP A 28 -21.34 -17.41 26.63
C ASP A 28 -22.65 -16.62 26.74
N ASP A 29 -22.61 -15.47 27.42
CA ASP A 29 -23.77 -14.58 27.58
C ASP A 29 -24.30 -14.08 26.23
N ARG A 30 -23.46 -14.05 25.18
CA ARG A 30 -23.88 -13.79 23.79
C ARG A 30 -24.80 -14.87 23.24
N LEU A 31 -24.57 -16.14 23.59
CA LEU A 31 -25.40 -17.26 23.16
C LEU A 31 -26.77 -17.25 23.85
N ARG A 32 -26.79 -16.89 25.14
CA ARG A 32 -28.05 -16.68 25.87
C ARG A 32 -28.85 -15.53 25.30
N LEU A 33 -28.18 -14.43 24.97
CA LEU A 33 -28.80 -13.26 24.36
C LEU A 33 -29.37 -13.57 22.97
N TYR A 34 -28.62 -14.31 22.14
CA TYR A 34 -29.09 -14.78 20.85
C TYR A 34 -30.30 -15.71 20.97
N ALA A 35 -30.26 -16.71 21.86
CA ALA A 35 -31.36 -17.63 22.08
C ALA A 35 -32.62 -16.93 22.62
N ARG A 36 -32.45 -15.98 23.56
CA ARG A 36 -33.54 -15.12 24.06
C ARG A 36 -34.19 -14.34 22.92
N ALA A 37 -33.39 -13.66 22.10
CA ALA A 37 -33.88 -12.88 20.96
C ALA A 37 -34.58 -13.75 19.92
N HIS A 38 -34.07 -14.97 19.68
CA HIS A 38 -34.70 -15.92 18.77
C HIS A 38 -36.06 -16.42 19.29
N LEU A 39 -36.15 -16.78 20.58
CA LEU A 39 -37.39 -17.27 21.18
C LEU A 39 -38.49 -16.20 21.22
N LEU A 40 -38.15 -14.96 21.58
CA LEU A 40 -39.10 -13.84 21.58
C LEU A 40 -39.52 -13.41 20.16
N ARG A 41 -38.67 -13.64 19.15
CA ARG A 41 -39.05 -13.40 17.74
C ARG A 41 -39.96 -14.50 17.20
N ALA A 42 -39.75 -15.76 17.63
CA ALA A 42 -40.53 -16.91 17.20
C ALA A 42 -41.93 -16.94 17.83
N ASP A 43 -42.06 -16.44 19.06
CA ASP A 43 -43.33 -16.28 19.76
C ASP A 43 -43.40 -14.89 20.42
N PRO A 44 -43.95 -13.87 19.72
CA PRO A 44 -44.04 -12.50 20.22
C PRO A 44 -44.91 -12.33 21.48
N ASP A 45 -45.79 -13.30 21.77
CA ASP A 45 -46.68 -13.28 22.94
C ASP A 45 -46.07 -14.00 24.16
N ALA A 46 -44.84 -14.50 24.05
CA ALA A 46 -44.16 -15.23 25.12
C ALA A 46 -43.81 -14.33 26.33
N ASP A 47 -44.04 -14.84 27.55
CA ASP A 47 -43.64 -14.17 28.79
C ASP A 47 -42.11 -14.03 28.87
N GLU A 48 -41.60 -12.81 28.79
CA GLU A 48 -40.17 -12.50 28.86
C GLU A 48 -39.49 -13.07 30.11
N GLN A 49 -40.16 -13.08 31.27
CA GLN A 49 -39.59 -13.64 32.50
C GLN A 49 -39.53 -15.17 32.44
N MET A 50 -40.40 -15.82 31.67
CA MET A 50 -40.32 -17.25 31.40
C MET A 50 -39.16 -17.56 30.47
N VAL A 51 -38.99 -16.80 29.39
CA VAL A 51 -37.87 -16.95 28.43
C VAL A 51 -36.52 -16.72 29.13
N ASP A 52 -36.43 -15.69 29.98
CA ASP A 52 -35.22 -15.40 30.75
C ASP A 52 -34.88 -16.52 31.74
N ARG A 53 -35.88 -17.10 32.42
CA ARG A 53 -35.65 -18.28 33.27
C ARG A 53 -35.22 -19.49 32.47
N PHE A 54 -35.73 -19.66 31.24
CA PHE A 54 -35.35 -20.77 30.37
C PHE A 54 -33.89 -20.67 29.91
N VAL A 55 -33.42 -19.52 29.40
CA VAL A 55 -32.02 -19.37 28.92
C VAL A 55 -30.97 -19.43 30.05
N HIS A 56 -31.41 -19.26 31.30
CA HIS A 56 -30.58 -19.46 32.51
C HIS A 56 -30.79 -20.85 33.17
N SER A 57 -31.66 -21.69 32.61
CA SER A 57 -31.96 -23.02 33.13
C SER A 57 -30.84 -24.02 32.86
N ARG A 58 -30.78 -25.10 33.65
CA ARG A 58 -29.82 -26.19 33.42
C ARG A 58 -30.15 -26.97 32.15
N GLU A 59 -31.42 -26.99 31.79
CA GLU A 59 -31.98 -27.61 30.59
C GLU A 59 -31.42 -26.93 29.34
N PHE A 60 -31.39 -25.59 29.30
CA PHE A 60 -30.80 -24.84 28.20
C PHE A 60 -29.30 -25.06 28.09
N VAL A 61 -28.57 -25.02 29.21
CA VAL A 61 -27.13 -25.32 29.23
C VAL A 61 -26.84 -26.74 28.72
N HIS A 62 -27.68 -27.71 29.07
CA HIS A 62 -27.57 -29.08 28.57
C HIS A 62 -27.84 -29.16 27.06
N LEU A 63 -28.80 -28.40 26.54
CA LEU A 63 -29.11 -28.33 25.11
C LEU A 63 -27.90 -27.83 24.29
N ILE A 64 -27.24 -26.75 24.77
CA ILE A 64 -26.03 -26.22 24.13
C ILE A 64 -24.91 -27.25 24.15
N HIS A 65 -24.70 -27.93 25.27
CA HIS A 65 -23.67 -28.96 25.35
C HIS A 65 -23.91 -30.13 24.39
N VAL A 66 -25.17 -30.54 24.21
CA VAL A 66 -25.54 -31.59 23.23
C VAL A 66 -25.36 -31.08 21.80
N PHE A 67 -25.67 -29.81 21.53
CA PHE A 67 -25.41 -29.18 20.24
C PHE A 67 -23.92 -29.16 19.90
N ASP A 68 -23.06 -28.68 20.80
CA ASP A 68 -21.61 -28.63 20.61
C ASP A 68 -21.03 -30.03 20.38
N GLN A 69 -21.42 -31.01 21.20
CA GLN A 69 -20.99 -32.40 21.01
C GLN A 69 -21.42 -32.98 19.65
N ASN A 70 -22.59 -32.58 19.14
CA ASN A 70 -23.03 -33.00 17.81
C ASN A 70 -22.29 -32.24 16.71
N LEU A 71 -22.02 -30.96 16.90
CA LEU A 71 -21.24 -30.15 15.96
C LEU A 71 -19.82 -30.69 15.81
N ASP A 72 -19.15 -31.01 16.91
CA ASP A 72 -17.82 -31.64 16.91
C ASP A 72 -17.84 -32.99 16.21
N LYS A 73 -18.85 -33.82 16.47
CA LYS A 73 -19.02 -35.11 15.79
C LYS A 73 -19.26 -34.94 14.29
N GLN A 74 -20.04 -33.95 13.87
CA GLN A 74 -20.29 -33.67 12.46
C GLN A 74 -19.04 -33.10 11.77
N MET A 75 -18.28 -32.23 12.44
CA MET A 75 -17.01 -31.71 11.94
C MET A 75 -15.96 -32.81 11.82
N ALA A 76 -15.89 -33.74 12.77
CA ALA A 76 -15.01 -34.90 12.71
C ALA A 76 -15.38 -35.82 11.54
N ARG A 77 -16.67 -36.05 11.30
CA ARG A 77 -17.16 -36.80 10.12
C ARG A 77 -16.87 -36.08 8.82
N TYR A 78 -17.11 -34.77 8.77
CA TYR A 78 -16.77 -33.96 7.60
C TYR A 78 -15.29 -34.04 7.28
N LYS A 79 -14.41 -33.99 8.28
CA LYS A 79 -12.97 -34.15 8.09
C LYS A 79 -12.59 -35.56 7.62
N SER A 80 -13.23 -36.62 8.12
CA SER A 80 -12.97 -37.98 7.63
C SER A 80 -13.46 -38.18 6.20
N ASP A 81 -14.56 -37.54 5.83
CA ASP A 81 -15.17 -37.65 4.51
C ASP A 81 -14.49 -36.72 3.48
N ASN A 82 -13.65 -35.78 3.94
CA ASN A 82 -12.92 -34.80 3.12
C ASN A 82 -11.41 -34.82 3.42
N THR A 83 -10.87 -35.98 3.77
CA THR A 83 -9.42 -36.17 3.89
C THR A 83 -8.82 -36.11 2.47
N PRO A 84 -7.83 -35.25 2.15
CA PRO A 84 -7.38 -35.08 0.78
C PRO A 84 -6.60 -36.31 0.31
N GLU A 85 -7.11 -37.02 -0.70
CA GLU A 85 -6.26 -37.80 -1.60
C GLU A 85 -5.58 -36.84 -2.58
N GLU A 86 -4.28 -37.02 -2.79
CA GLU A 86 -3.57 -36.39 -3.90
C GLU A 86 -4.29 -36.73 -5.22
N SER A 87 -4.74 -35.68 -5.93
CA SER A 87 -4.71 -35.53 -7.40
C SER A 87 -5.98 -34.93 -8.04
N VAL A 88 -5.70 -34.03 -8.99
CA VAL A 88 -6.51 -33.51 -10.11
C VAL A 88 -7.88 -32.89 -9.79
N LEU A 89 -7.91 -31.56 -9.79
CA LEU A 89 -9.14 -30.75 -9.74
C LEU A 89 -9.94 -30.86 -11.06
N GLU A 90 -11.06 -31.58 -11.03
CA GLU A 90 -12.18 -31.32 -11.95
C GLU A 90 -13.09 -30.20 -11.39
N PRO A 91 -13.68 -29.34 -12.26
CA PRO A 91 -14.43 -28.16 -11.83
C PRO A 91 -15.76 -28.52 -11.12
N MET A 92 -15.99 -27.88 -9.97
CA MET A 92 -17.27 -27.95 -9.23
C MET A 92 -18.44 -27.40 -10.07
N LYS A 93 -19.42 -28.27 -10.36
CA LYS A 93 -20.73 -27.88 -10.90
C LYS A 93 -21.65 -27.42 -9.77
N PHE A 94 -22.07 -26.15 -9.82
CA PHE A 94 -23.19 -25.67 -9.00
C PHE A 94 -24.52 -26.18 -9.57
N LYS A 95 -25.36 -26.78 -8.72
CA LYS A 95 -26.75 -27.11 -9.06
C LYS A 95 -27.55 -25.81 -9.19
N THR A 96 -27.90 -25.44 -10.41
CA THR A 96 -28.96 -24.46 -10.69
C THR A 96 -30.29 -24.99 -10.15
N ALA A 97 -30.95 -24.22 -9.29
CA ALA A 97 -32.30 -24.50 -8.86
C ALA A 97 -33.26 -24.36 -10.05
N THR A 98 -34.03 -25.41 -10.32
CA THR A 98 -35.10 -25.43 -11.33
C THR A 98 -36.22 -24.46 -10.90
N PRO A 99 -36.70 -23.56 -11.76
CA PRO A 99 -37.89 -22.76 -11.47
C PRO A 99 -39.14 -23.66 -11.48
N PRO A 100 -40.17 -23.36 -10.67
CA PRO A 100 -41.41 -24.13 -10.69
C PRO A 100 -42.16 -23.95 -12.03
N GLU A 101 -42.68 -25.07 -12.55
CA GLU A 101 -43.53 -25.14 -13.74
C GLU A 101 -44.76 -24.24 -13.62
N VAL A 102 -44.93 -23.34 -14.58
CA VAL A 102 -46.19 -22.64 -14.86
C VAL A 102 -46.89 -23.42 -15.97
N PRO A 103 -48.16 -23.85 -15.80
CA PRO A 103 -48.85 -24.62 -16.83
C PRO A 103 -49.14 -23.77 -18.07
N ALA A 104 -48.83 -24.35 -19.23
CA ALA A 104 -49.00 -23.75 -20.55
C ALA A 104 -50.46 -23.37 -20.83
N THR A 105 -50.66 -22.11 -21.22
CA THR A 105 -51.85 -21.67 -21.96
C THR A 105 -51.45 -21.36 -23.40
N ALA A 106 -52.17 -21.97 -24.33
CA ALA A 106 -51.92 -21.90 -25.77
C ALA A 106 -52.06 -20.46 -26.31
N PRO A 107 -51.20 -20.01 -27.23
CA PRO A 107 -51.47 -18.79 -27.98
C PRO A 107 -52.34 -19.12 -29.21
N ALA A 108 -53.40 -18.32 -29.35
CA ALA A 108 -54.22 -18.27 -30.53
C ALA A 108 -53.44 -17.68 -31.73
N SER A 109 -53.69 -18.26 -32.89
CA SER A 109 -53.26 -17.81 -34.22
C SER A 109 -53.76 -16.41 -34.56
N VAL A 110 -52.88 -15.55 -35.07
CA VAL A 110 -53.27 -14.43 -35.95
C VAL A 110 -52.18 -14.21 -37.00
N ASP A 111 -52.58 -14.36 -38.25
CA ASP A 111 -51.86 -14.01 -39.47
C ASP A 111 -51.51 -12.52 -39.52
N ALA A 112 -50.28 -12.20 -39.92
CA ALA A 112 -49.97 -10.95 -40.64
C ALA A 112 -48.60 -11.03 -41.37
N ALA A 113 -48.71 -11.20 -42.68
CA ALA A 113 -47.76 -10.98 -43.79
C ALA A 113 -46.40 -10.28 -43.53
N LEU A 114 -45.33 -10.94 -44.00
CA LEU A 114 -44.03 -10.35 -44.37
C LEU A 114 -44.10 -9.57 -45.70
N PRO A 115 -43.23 -8.55 -45.88
CA PRO A 115 -42.66 -8.20 -47.18
C PRO A 115 -41.13 -8.46 -47.26
N PRO A 116 -40.54 -8.46 -48.48
CA PRO A 116 -39.46 -9.38 -48.86
C PRO A 116 -38.03 -8.82 -48.77
N GLU A 117 -37.06 -9.72 -48.61
CA GLU A 117 -35.64 -9.49 -48.92
C GLU A 117 -35.36 -9.50 -50.43
N PRO A 118 -34.31 -8.79 -50.87
CA PRO A 118 -33.52 -9.24 -52.02
C PRO A 118 -31.99 -9.05 -51.79
N PRO A 119 -31.11 -9.49 -52.72
CA PRO A 119 -30.64 -10.86 -52.90
C PRO A 119 -29.10 -10.98 -52.72
N SER A 120 -28.59 -12.20 -52.86
CA SER A 120 -27.21 -12.63 -52.61
C SER A 120 -26.26 -12.60 -53.84
N SER A 121 -24.95 -12.46 -53.53
CA SER A 121 -23.74 -13.03 -54.22
C SER A 121 -23.16 -12.33 -55.47
N PRO A 122 -21.91 -12.63 -55.95
CA PRO A 122 -20.69 -13.28 -55.38
C PRO A 122 -19.39 -12.40 -55.62
N GLU A 123 -18.14 -12.65 -55.20
CA GLU A 123 -17.06 -13.60 -55.64
C GLU A 123 -15.78 -13.16 -54.84
N ALA A 124 -15.09 -14.01 -54.07
CA ALA A 124 -13.85 -14.75 -54.41
C ALA A 124 -12.71 -13.95 -55.10
N ILE A 125 -11.48 -14.00 -54.56
CA ILE A 125 -10.25 -14.54 -55.21
C ILE A 125 -8.96 -14.19 -54.40
N ALA A 126 -8.32 -15.27 -53.95
CA ALA A 126 -6.88 -15.58 -53.97
C ALA A 126 -5.85 -14.81 -53.11
N ALA A 127 -5.25 -15.59 -52.19
CA ALA A 127 -3.83 -15.58 -51.89
C ALA A 127 -2.98 -15.95 -53.13
N PRO A 128 -1.66 -15.75 -53.06
CA PRO A 128 -0.81 -16.90 -53.35
C PRO A 128 0.29 -17.12 -52.30
N ALA A 129 0.53 -18.40 -52.07
CA ALA A 129 1.68 -18.98 -51.42
C ALA A 129 2.83 -19.22 -52.42
N GLY A 130 4.02 -19.50 -51.89
CA GLY A 130 5.16 -20.11 -52.58
C GLY A 130 6.48 -19.51 -52.09
N ASN A 131 7.48 -20.26 -51.61
CA ASN A 131 7.76 -21.68 -51.80
C ASN A 131 8.69 -22.23 -50.72
N ALA A 132 8.57 -23.54 -50.50
CA ALA A 132 9.38 -24.39 -49.63
C ALA A 132 10.60 -25.00 -50.35
N ALA A 133 11.60 -25.44 -49.57
CA ALA A 133 12.38 -26.69 -49.70
C ALA A 133 13.60 -26.58 -48.74
N ALA A 134 13.66 -27.28 -47.59
CA ALA A 134 13.91 -28.71 -47.35
C ALA A 134 15.37 -29.16 -47.61
N ALA A 135 16.11 -29.46 -46.53
CA ALA A 135 16.87 -30.72 -46.31
C ALA A 135 17.77 -30.61 -45.04
N ASP A 136 17.54 -31.53 -44.10
CA ASP A 136 18.41 -31.97 -42.99
C ASP A 136 19.47 -32.99 -43.55
N PRO A 137 20.45 -33.60 -42.82
CA PRO A 137 20.62 -33.69 -41.35
C PRO A 137 22.08 -33.71 -40.77
N ALA A 138 22.13 -33.82 -39.44
CA ALA A 138 23.08 -34.59 -38.59
C ALA A 138 24.43 -34.00 -38.09
N ALA A 139 24.47 -33.84 -36.75
CA ALA A 139 25.45 -34.29 -35.74
C ALA A 139 26.97 -34.07 -35.90
N GLU A 140 27.61 -33.40 -34.93
CA GLU A 140 28.38 -34.03 -33.82
C GLU A 140 29.03 -32.98 -32.88
N ASP A 141 29.02 -33.33 -31.60
CA ASP A 141 29.73 -32.86 -30.41
C ASP A 141 30.81 -31.76 -30.48
N ALA A 142 30.70 -30.79 -29.56
CA ALA A 142 31.82 -30.40 -28.71
C ALA A 142 31.30 -29.87 -27.37
N VAL A 143 31.48 -30.71 -26.35
CA VAL A 143 31.24 -30.48 -24.92
C VAL A 143 32.32 -29.54 -24.38
N VAL A 144 31.95 -28.44 -23.72
CA VAL A 144 32.77 -27.84 -22.65
C VAL A 144 31.84 -27.31 -21.56
N ASP A 145 31.87 -27.99 -20.42
CA ASP A 145 31.30 -27.56 -19.14
C ASP A 145 31.88 -26.22 -18.70
N VAL A 146 31.03 -25.23 -18.39
CA VAL A 146 31.26 -24.32 -17.27
C VAL A 146 29.94 -24.11 -16.52
N VAL A 147 29.96 -24.71 -15.34
CA VAL A 147 29.10 -24.59 -14.16
C VAL A 147 28.43 -23.22 -13.96
N GLU A 148 27.16 -23.32 -13.55
CA GLU A 148 26.34 -22.33 -12.84
C GLU A 148 27.13 -21.29 -12.04
N ASN A 149 26.67 -20.04 -12.05
CA ASN A 149 26.73 -19.26 -10.82
C ASN A 149 25.48 -18.42 -10.64
N ALA A 150 24.77 -18.80 -9.57
CA ALA A 150 23.59 -18.16 -9.06
C ALA A 150 23.89 -16.78 -8.46
N ALA A 151 22.82 -16.00 -8.40
CA ALA A 151 22.56 -14.82 -7.60
C ALA A 151 23.53 -14.53 -6.43
N ALA A 152 24.03 -13.31 -6.39
CA ALA A 152 24.47 -12.68 -5.15
C ALA A 152 23.62 -11.41 -4.93
N GLU A 153 22.60 -11.57 -4.08
CA GLU A 153 21.93 -10.48 -3.40
C GLU A 153 22.94 -9.74 -2.50
N ASN A 154 22.75 -8.43 -2.40
CA ASN A 154 23.51 -7.52 -1.57
C ASN A 154 22.55 -6.95 -0.52
N PRO A 155 22.60 -7.37 0.76
CA PRO A 155 21.89 -6.67 1.81
C PRO A 155 22.82 -5.70 2.57
N ALA A 156 22.16 -4.65 3.05
CA ALA A 156 22.60 -3.55 3.89
C ALA A 156 23.68 -3.89 4.94
N ALA A 157 24.61 -2.95 5.10
CA ALA A 157 25.54 -2.89 6.22
C ALA A 157 25.00 -1.95 7.32
N GLU A 158 24.49 -2.54 8.41
CA GLU A 158 24.56 -1.94 9.75
C GLU A 158 25.20 -2.94 10.72
N ASN A 159 26.03 -2.38 11.61
CA ASN A 159 26.88 -3.05 12.61
C ASN A 159 26.18 -4.05 13.54
N PRO A 160 26.90 -5.10 13.93
CA PRO A 160 26.95 -5.55 15.32
C PRO A 160 28.41 -5.51 15.82
N GLY A 161 28.75 -4.82 16.91
CA GLY A 161 28.17 -5.03 18.23
C GLY A 161 29.06 -5.99 19.01
N ILE A 162 30.21 -5.49 19.48
CA ILE A 162 31.12 -6.20 20.38
C ILE A 162 30.39 -6.41 21.72
N THR A 163 30.07 -7.66 22.05
CA THR A 163 29.51 -8.04 23.35
C THR A 163 30.56 -8.72 24.23
N VAL A 164 30.76 -8.11 25.39
CA VAL A 164 31.50 -8.55 26.57
C VAL A 164 30.66 -9.60 27.35
N PRO A 165 31.32 -10.53 28.06
CA PRO A 165 30.98 -10.79 29.46
C PRO A 165 32.25 -10.74 30.34
N VAL A 166 32.32 -9.90 31.38
CA VAL A 166 31.96 -10.12 32.80
C VAL A 166 32.88 -11.12 33.52
N ALA A 167 33.40 -10.68 34.67
CA ALA A 167 34.45 -11.23 35.51
C ALA A 167 33.96 -12.26 36.56
N GLU A 168 34.91 -13.06 37.11
CA GLU A 168 34.91 -13.56 38.51
C GLU A 168 36.36 -13.94 38.97
N ASP A 169 36.88 -13.12 39.89
CA ASP A 169 37.91 -13.16 40.98
C ASP A 169 38.64 -14.49 41.44
N PRO A 170 39.61 -14.51 42.40
CA PRO A 170 40.98 -13.94 42.48
C PRO A 170 42.10 -14.92 42.98
N ALA A 171 43.34 -14.38 43.10
CA ALA A 171 44.30 -14.52 44.23
C ALA A 171 45.63 -15.33 44.12
N ALA A 172 46.65 -14.71 44.73
CA ALA A 172 47.97 -15.17 45.25
C ALA A 172 49.09 -15.46 44.23
N ASP A 173 50.12 -14.61 44.11
CA ASP A 173 51.30 -14.42 44.99
C ASP A 173 52.37 -15.51 44.79
N ASP A 174 53.56 -15.13 44.33
CA ASP A 174 54.81 -15.15 45.13
C ASP A 174 56.07 -15.07 44.22
N SER A 175 57.14 -14.66 44.88
CA SER A 175 58.39 -14.00 44.52
C SER A 175 59.52 -14.82 43.84
N LEU A 176 60.36 -14.09 43.05
CA LEU A 176 61.85 -14.11 42.87
C LEU A 176 62.61 -15.45 42.58
N PRO A 177 63.94 -15.48 42.23
CA PRO A 177 64.94 -14.44 41.87
C PRO A 177 65.79 -14.75 40.59
N ALA A 178 66.81 -13.90 40.36
CA ALA A 178 67.86 -13.82 39.32
C ALA A 178 68.86 -15.03 39.22
N PRO A 179 70.07 -14.99 38.58
CA PRO A 179 70.75 -13.97 37.73
C PRO A 179 71.57 -14.53 36.52
N ALA A 180 72.21 -13.64 35.72
CA ALA A 180 73.59 -13.84 35.20
C ALA A 180 74.19 -12.57 34.53
N ALA A 181 75.29 -12.09 35.15
CA ALA A 181 76.55 -11.45 34.67
C ALA A 181 76.88 -11.45 33.15
N GLU A 182 77.77 -10.64 32.55
CA GLU A 182 78.52 -9.38 32.81
C GLU A 182 79.49 -9.22 31.61
N ILE A 183 79.65 -8.05 30.95
CA ILE A 183 80.91 -7.62 30.28
C ILE A 183 80.97 -6.07 30.33
N ALA A 184 82.15 -5.53 30.69
CA ALA A 184 82.42 -4.12 30.95
C ALA A 184 83.20 -3.38 29.83
N VAL A 185 82.67 -2.18 29.49
CA VAL A 185 83.26 -0.84 29.30
C VAL A 185 84.51 -0.59 28.42
N ALA A 186 84.35 0.36 27.47
CA ALA A 186 85.37 1.37 27.14
C ALA A 186 84.70 2.75 26.94
N ALA A 187 85.27 3.78 27.57
CA ALA A 187 84.75 5.14 27.64
C ALA A 187 85.13 5.99 26.41
N ILE A 188 84.19 6.76 25.88
CA ILE A 188 84.42 7.82 24.88
C ILE A 188 83.79 9.12 25.40
N ALA A 189 84.53 10.22 25.27
CA ALA A 189 84.23 11.54 25.79
C ALA A 189 82.90 12.15 25.27
N ALA A 190 82.26 12.96 26.13
CA ALA A 190 80.98 13.60 25.88
C ALA A 190 81.00 14.60 24.71
N PRO A 191 79.98 14.60 23.83
CA PRO A 191 79.75 15.70 22.88
C PRO A 191 79.04 16.87 23.57
N ALA A 192 79.36 18.09 23.13
CA ALA A 192 78.73 19.33 23.59
C ALA A 192 77.21 19.37 23.28
N PRO A 193 76.40 20.06 24.10
CA PRO A 193 74.94 20.09 23.94
C PRO A 193 74.54 20.78 22.62
N MET A 194 73.71 20.11 21.82
CA MET A 194 73.03 20.71 20.67
C MET A 194 72.07 21.82 21.13
N PRO A 195 71.89 22.89 20.34
CA PRO A 195 70.87 23.90 20.61
C PRO A 195 69.46 23.26 20.54
N PRO A 196 68.48 23.77 21.30
CA PRO A 196 67.13 23.21 21.32
C PRO A 196 66.50 23.27 19.91
N PRO A 197 65.69 22.26 19.52
CA PRO A 197 64.97 22.30 18.26
C PRO A 197 64.08 23.54 18.21
N ALA A 198 64.10 24.24 17.07
CA ALA A 198 63.23 25.38 16.84
C ALA A 198 61.75 24.98 17.11
N PRO A 199 60.96 25.84 17.76
CA PRO A 199 59.57 25.52 18.08
C PRO A 199 58.82 25.18 16.79
N ALA A 200 58.14 24.03 16.78
CA ALA A 200 57.30 23.63 15.66
C ALA A 200 56.29 24.74 15.34
N PRO A 201 56.08 25.09 14.05
CA PRO A 201 55.11 26.10 13.68
C PRO A 201 53.73 25.68 14.20
N ALA A 202 53.04 26.61 14.87
CA ALA A 202 51.70 26.37 15.38
C ALA A 202 50.77 25.88 14.25
N PRO A 203 49.86 24.92 14.52
CA PRO A 203 49.03 24.30 13.50
C PRO A 203 48.23 25.35 12.69
N ALA A 204 48.04 25.08 11.40
CA ALA A 204 47.21 25.91 10.53
C ALA A 204 45.75 25.90 11.01
N LEU A 205 45.04 27.01 10.81
CA LEU A 205 43.62 27.11 11.15
C LEU A 205 42.81 26.23 10.21
N VAL A 206 41.80 25.55 10.75
CA VAL A 206 40.80 24.85 9.94
C VAL A 206 39.68 25.82 9.60
N PHE A 207 39.30 25.86 8.33
CA PHE A 207 38.17 26.66 7.85
C PHE A 207 37.02 25.73 7.48
N ARG A 208 35.79 26.10 7.88
CA ARG A 208 34.58 25.35 7.53
C ARG A 208 33.81 26.06 6.42
N LEU A 209 33.28 25.25 5.51
CA LEU A 209 32.34 25.63 4.46
C LEU A 209 31.19 24.64 4.50
N ARG A 210 29.98 25.12 4.22
CA ARG A 210 28.83 24.21 4.01
C ARG A 210 28.94 23.56 2.64
N ASN A 211 28.33 22.40 2.49
CA ASN A 211 28.20 21.77 1.18
C ASN A 211 27.28 22.63 0.29
N GLY A 212 27.62 22.75 -0.99
CA GLY A 212 26.80 23.37 -2.02
C GLY A 212 26.15 22.33 -2.94
N ARG A 213 25.40 22.82 -3.93
CA ARG A 213 24.84 21.99 -5.00
C ARG A 213 25.10 22.65 -6.34
N ALA A 214 25.47 21.85 -7.33
CA ALA A 214 25.71 22.33 -8.69
C ALA A 214 24.42 22.91 -9.28
N GLY A 215 24.49 24.14 -9.79
CA GLY A 215 23.35 24.89 -10.34
C GLY A 215 22.56 25.72 -9.34
N ASP A 216 22.78 25.58 -8.03
CA ASP A 216 22.11 26.37 -6.99
C ASP A 216 22.96 27.58 -6.57
N ALA A 217 22.29 28.69 -6.22
CA ALA A 217 22.99 29.84 -5.65
C ALA A 217 23.67 29.46 -4.31
N TYR A 218 24.97 29.64 -4.25
CA TYR A 218 25.81 29.40 -3.08
C TYR A 218 26.24 30.74 -2.48
N ALA A 219 26.19 30.85 -1.15
CA ALA A 219 26.66 31.99 -0.38
C ALA A 219 27.05 31.51 1.03
N HIS A 220 28.34 31.45 1.33
CA HIS A 220 28.83 31.08 2.67
C HIS A 220 30.18 31.74 2.98
N ALA A 221 30.32 32.31 4.18
CA ALA A 221 31.59 32.85 4.64
C ALA A 221 32.52 31.74 5.13
N LEU A 222 33.82 31.90 4.92
CA LEU A 222 34.83 31.03 5.54
C LEU A 222 34.78 31.20 7.06
N GLU A 223 34.44 30.14 7.77
CA GLU A 223 34.41 30.15 9.24
C GLU A 223 35.72 29.60 9.81
N PRO A 224 36.62 30.44 10.35
CA PRO A 224 37.85 29.99 10.96
C PRO A 224 37.59 29.37 12.34
N GLN A 225 38.12 28.17 12.58
CA GLN A 225 38.05 27.53 13.89
C GLN A 225 39.13 28.10 14.83
N LEU A 226 38.77 29.16 15.58
CA LEU A 226 39.65 29.92 16.46
C LEU A 226 39.26 29.75 17.94
N ALA A 227 40.24 29.87 18.85
CA ALA A 227 39.96 30.04 20.27
C ALA A 227 39.28 31.40 20.54
N PRO A 228 38.41 31.51 21.57
CA PRO A 228 37.69 32.74 21.88
C PRO A 228 38.63 33.95 22.05
N GLY A 229 38.25 35.09 21.46
CA GLY A 229 39.03 36.34 21.55
C GLY A 229 40.18 36.49 20.55
N ARG A 230 40.33 35.56 19.59
CA ARG A 230 41.29 35.69 18.48
C ARG A 230 40.59 36.05 17.18
N SER A 231 41.22 36.92 16.40
CA SER A 231 40.75 37.39 15.09
C SER A 231 41.82 37.20 14.03
N ILE A 232 41.38 37.11 12.77
CA ILE A 232 42.24 36.95 11.59
C ILE A 232 41.95 38.04 10.57
N THR A 233 42.91 38.26 9.68
CA THR A 233 42.75 39.05 8.46
C THR A 233 43.02 38.12 7.28
N LEU A 234 42.07 38.02 6.34
CA LEU A 234 42.22 37.23 5.13
C LEU A 234 43.10 37.99 4.14
N CYS A 235 44.16 37.35 3.65
CA CYS A 235 45.13 37.91 2.71
C CYS A 235 44.94 37.41 1.28
N GLY A 236 44.32 36.24 1.11
CA GLY A 236 44.04 35.64 -0.19
C GLY A 236 43.10 34.46 -0.08
N ILE A 237 42.20 34.32 -1.05
CA ILE A 237 41.34 33.15 -1.23
C ILE A 237 41.47 32.74 -2.69
N THR A 238 41.95 31.53 -2.95
CA THR A 238 42.09 31.00 -4.31
C THR A 238 41.07 29.91 -4.52
N LEU A 239 40.19 30.12 -5.49
CA LEU A 239 39.17 29.16 -5.92
C LEU A 239 39.69 28.38 -7.15
N PRO A 240 39.36 27.10 -7.29
CA PRO A 240 39.61 26.34 -8.53
C PRO A 240 38.91 26.97 -9.74
N ASP A 241 39.59 26.92 -10.90
CA ASP A 241 39.04 27.42 -12.16
C ASP A 241 37.74 26.69 -12.55
N GLY A 242 36.77 27.42 -13.11
CA GLY A 242 35.50 26.84 -13.58
C GLY A 242 34.50 26.48 -12.48
N LEU A 243 34.79 26.77 -11.20
CA LEU A 243 33.87 26.49 -10.10
C LEU A 243 32.65 27.42 -10.06
N GLY A 244 32.62 28.54 -10.81
CA GLY A 244 31.46 29.45 -10.85
C GLY A 244 31.21 30.22 -9.54
N LEU A 245 32.17 30.21 -8.61
CA LEU A 245 32.13 30.95 -7.35
C LEU A 245 33.11 32.13 -7.39
N THR A 246 32.79 33.15 -6.62
CA THR A 246 33.62 34.33 -6.38
C THR A 246 33.85 34.47 -4.88
N ALA A 247 35.02 34.96 -4.47
CA ALA A 247 35.34 35.17 -3.07
C ALA A 247 35.52 36.67 -2.79
N ASP A 248 34.81 37.17 -1.80
CA ASP A 248 35.06 38.50 -1.24
C ASP A 248 36.09 38.40 -0.11
N LEU A 249 37.27 38.99 -0.32
CA LEU A 249 38.35 39.00 0.67
C LEU A 249 37.99 39.77 1.96
N ALA A 250 37.16 40.81 1.88
CA ALA A 250 36.86 41.66 3.03
C ALA A 250 35.97 40.92 4.05
N THR A 251 35.04 40.11 3.55
CA THR A 251 34.06 39.38 4.37
C THR A 251 34.38 37.89 4.50
N GLY A 252 35.25 37.35 3.64
CA GLY A 252 35.48 35.91 3.51
C GLY A 252 34.33 35.16 2.84
N MET A 253 33.38 35.88 2.23
CA MET A 253 32.18 35.30 1.61
C MET A 253 32.52 34.65 0.27
N LEU A 254 32.23 33.35 0.13
CA LEU A 254 32.19 32.67 -1.16
C LEU A 254 30.75 32.74 -1.68
N SER A 255 30.55 33.34 -2.85
CA SER A 255 29.22 33.45 -3.47
C SER A 255 29.25 33.23 -4.99
N GLY A 256 28.17 32.66 -5.53
CA GLY A 256 28.04 32.38 -6.96
C GLY A 256 27.10 31.20 -7.21
N THR A 257 27.19 30.60 -8.40
CA THR A 257 26.42 29.40 -8.75
C THR A 257 27.41 28.35 -9.26
N PRO A 258 27.72 27.30 -8.49
CA PRO A 258 28.75 26.37 -8.90
C PRO A 258 28.23 25.48 -10.03
N GLU A 259 29.00 25.37 -11.11
CA GLU A 259 28.57 24.63 -12.31
C GLU A 259 28.97 23.15 -12.25
N VAL A 260 30.04 22.84 -11.52
CA VAL A 260 30.66 21.52 -11.48
C VAL A 260 30.49 20.91 -10.09
N ALA A 261 30.04 19.65 -10.05
CA ALA A 261 29.97 18.86 -8.84
C ALA A 261 31.32 18.22 -8.51
N GLY A 262 31.63 18.07 -7.23
CA GLY A 262 32.88 17.47 -6.77
C GLY A 262 33.32 17.97 -5.41
N GLU A 263 34.48 17.49 -4.98
CA GLU A 263 35.19 18.00 -3.81
C GLU A 263 36.28 18.98 -4.26
N PHE A 264 36.27 20.18 -3.66
CA PHE A 264 37.17 21.27 -4.02
C PHE A 264 37.95 21.72 -2.79
N ASP A 265 39.26 21.82 -2.94
CA ASP A 265 40.17 22.35 -1.94
C ASP A 265 40.38 23.86 -2.19
N ILE A 266 39.87 24.70 -1.29
CA ILE A 266 39.96 26.17 -1.37
C ILE A 266 41.19 26.63 -0.59
N ALA A 267 42.17 27.21 -1.27
CA ALA A 267 43.37 27.72 -0.60
C ALA A 267 43.08 29.06 0.06
N VAL A 268 43.38 29.18 1.35
CA VAL A 268 43.16 30.38 2.17
C VAL A 268 44.49 30.84 2.75
N SER A 269 44.83 32.11 2.51
CA SER A 269 45.95 32.79 3.14
C SER A 269 45.46 33.81 4.16
N TYR A 270 46.02 33.80 5.37
CA TYR A 270 45.55 34.63 6.48
C TYR A 270 46.67 35.08 7.43
N LEU A 271 46.44 36.19 8.12
CA LEU A 271 47.25 36.71 9.22
C LEU A 271 46.47 36.65 10.54
N LEU A 272 47.17 36.33 11.63
CA LEU A 272 46.61 36.37 12.97
C LEU A 272 46.76 37.80 13.51
N GLN A 273 45.69 38.46 13.94
CA GLN A 273 45.77 39.89 14.31
C GLN A 273 46.68 40.17 15.52
N TYR A 274 46.92 39.16 16.37
CA TYR A 274 47.89 39.27 17.48
C TYR A 274 49.35 39.09 17.05
N GLN A 275 49.61 38.81 15.76
CA GLN A 275 50.93 38.68 15.13
C GLN A 275 50.90 39.30 13.70
N PRO A 276 50.69 40.63 13.57
CA PRO A 276 50.51 41.26 12.27
C PRO A 276 51.79 41.28 11.41
N ASP A 277 52.97 41.29 12.02
CA ASP A 277 54.26 41.30 11.32
C ASP A 277 54.76 39.91 10.90
N ALA A 278 53.99 38.85 11.17
CA ALA A 278 54.31 37.50 10.75
C ALA A 278 54.03 37.29 9.26
N ALA A 279 54.72 36.32 8.64
CA ALA A 279 54.38 35.91 7.28
C ALA A 279 52.95 35.34 7.22
N PRO A 280 52.17 35.62 6.16
CA PRO A 280 50.84 35.03 5.97
C PRO A 280 50.90 33.50 6.04
N ARG A 281 50.00 32.92 6.82
CA ARG A 281 49.85 31.47 6.91
C ARG A 281 48.94 30.98 5.79
N GLN A 282 49.11 29.72 5.40
CA GLN A 282 48.26 29.05 4.42
C GLN A 282 47.48 27.90 5.07
N SER A 283 46.24 27.71 4.63
CA SER A 283 45.40 26.58 4.97
C SER A 283 44.49 26.24 3.79
N THR A 284 43.83 25.08 3.87
CA THR A 284 42.89 24.59 2.86
C THR A 284 41.54 24.36 3.50
N ALA A 285 40.48 24.93 2.90
CA ALA A 285 39.09 24.66 3.27
C ALA A 285 38.48 23.67 2.26
N LYS A 286 37.83 22.61 2.75
CA LYS A 286 37.13 21.66 1.88
C LYS A 286 35.72 22.17 1.56
N LEU A 287 35.39 22.21 0.27
CA LEU A 287 34.06 22.52 -0.24
C LEU A 287 33.54 21.34 -1.06
N VAL A 288 32.41 20.77 -0.66
CA VAL A 288 31.74 19.72 -1.43
C VAL A 288 30.57 20.35 -2.18
N ILE A 289 30.57 20.25 -3.52
CA ILE A 289 29.44 20.61 -4.37
C ILE A 289 28.76 19.32 -4.82
N ASN A 290 27.56 19.06 -4.31
CA ASN A 290 26.78 17.90 -4.71
C ASN A 290 26.26 18.06 -6.15
N PRO A 291 26.18 16.98 -6.95
CA PRO A 291 25.54 17.03 -8.25
C PRO A 291 24.07 17.41 -8.13
N ASP A 292 23.53 18.02 -9.20
CA ASP A 292 22.10 18.23 -9.31
C ASP A 292 21.40 16.85 -9.36
N PRO A 293 20.58 16.49 -8.36
CA PRO A 293 19.94 15.19 -8.32
C PRO A 293 19.04 14.95 -9.54
N LYS A 294 18.51 16.00 -10.19
CA LYS A 294 17.70 15.86 -11.40
C LYS A 294 18.52 15.38 -12.60
N LYS A 295 19.80 15.72 -12.66
CA LYS A 295 20.71 15.33 -13.75
C LYS A 295 21.27 13.91 -13.59
N MET A 296 21.07 13.29 -12.44
CA MET A 296 21.51 11.90 -12.18
C MET A 296 20.51 10.87 -12.70
N TRP A 297 19.22 11.23 -12.81
CA TRP A 297 18.18 10.33 -13.26
C TRP A 297 18.22 10.16 -14.78
N GLN A 298 18.22 8.91 -15.21
CA GLN A 298 18.08 8.54 -16.63
C GLN A 298 16.64 8.11 -16.89
N ASN A 299 16.18 8.27 -18.13
CA ASN A 299 14.90 7.76 -18.57
C ASN A 299 15.13 6.73 -19.66
N LEU A 300 15.59 5.54 -19.26
CA LEU A 300 15.80 4.42 -20.15
C LEU A 300 14.42 3.85 -20.57
N PRO A 301 14.24 3.44 -21.83
CA PRO A 301 12.99 2.84 -22.29
C PRO A 301 12.78 1.47 -21.65
N SER A 302 11.52 1.13 -21.34
CA SER A 302 11.17 -0.24 -20.94
C SER A 302 11.28 -1.22 -22.10
N ASP A 303 11.61 -2.48 -21.79
CA ASP A 303 11.69 -3.53 -22.82
C ASP A 303 10.30 -3.92 -23.32
N ARG A 304 9.99 -3.52 -24.55
CA ARG A 304 8.69 -3.80 -25.20
C ARG A 304 8.48 -5.27 -25.57
N GLN A 305 9.52 -6.09 -25.48
CA GLN A 305 9.45 -7.52 -25.79
C GLN A 305 9.28 -8.37 -24.52
N ASP A 306 9.42 -7.78 -23.33
CA ASP A 306 9.21 -8.51 -22.08
C ASP A 306 7.74 -8.89 -21.91
N LYS A 307 7.54 -9.98 -21.19
CA LYS A 307 6.25 -10.48 -20.79
C LYS A 307 5.52 -9.44 -19.94
N TYR A 308 4.25 -9.27 -20.23
CA TYR A 308 3.38 -8.31 -19.56
C TYR A 308 3.83 -6.85 -19.71
N TRP A 309 4.62 -6.54 -20.74
CA TRP A 309 4.92 -5.14 -21.07
C TRP A 309 3.61 -4.34 -21.23
N LYS A 310 3.59 -3.16 -20.60
CA LYS A 310 2.53 -2.15 -20.76
C LYS A 310 3.19 -0.77 -20.96
N PRO A 311 2.48 0.19 -21.58
CA PRO A 311 3.00 1.55 -21.74
C PRO A 311 3.43 2.18 -20.42
N ASP A 312 4.53 2.96 -20.42
CA ASP A 312 5.08 3.59 -19.21
C ASP A 312 4.19 4.72 -18.63
N GLU A 313 3.22 5.18 -19.40
CA GLU A 313 2.25 6.21 -19.03
C GLU A 313 0.86 5.77 -19.48
N ALA A 314 -0.16 6.08 -18.68
CA ALA A 314 -1.55 5.86 -19.02
C ALA A 314 -2.41 6.97 -18.41
N CYS A 315 -3.46 7.38 -19.11
CA CYS A 315 -4.49 8.26 -18.56
C CYS A 315 -5.84 7.92 -19.17
N ALA A 316 -6.91 8.21 -18.45
CA ALA A 316 -8.26 8.03 -18.93
C ALA A 316 -9.19 9.08 -18.32
N SER A 317 -10.25 9.39 -19.06
CA SER A 317 -11.39 10.12 -18.53
C SER A 317 -12.69 9.42 -18.91
N GLU A 318 -13.64 9.44 -17.99
CA GLU A 318 -15.01 9.00 -18.22
C GLU A 318 -15.98 10.02 -17.64
N ALA A 319 -17.15 10.14 -18.27
CA ALA A 319 -18.25 10.94 -17.75
C ALA A 319 -19.44 10.02 -17.50
N GLY A 320 -20.04 10.15 -16.32
CA GLY A 320 -21.26 9.44 -15.94
C GLY A 320 -22.33 10.39 -15.43
N ALA A 321 -23.45 9.83 -14.98
CA ALA A 321 -24.59 10.62 -14.51
C ALA A 321 -24.21 11.43 -13.26
N GLY A 322 -23.93 12.73 -13.46
CA GLY A 322 -23.61 13.67 -12.39
C GLY A 322 -22.18 13.60 -11.86
N PHE A 323 -21.29 12.80 -12.47
CA PHE A 323 -19.87 12.75 -12.11
C PHE A 323 -18.97 12.71 -13.35
N ARG A 324 -17.78 13.28 -13.19
CA ARG A 324 -16.65 13.16 -14.09
C ARG A 324 -15.55 12.37 -13.39
N MET A 325 -14.89 11.50 -14.13
CA MET A 325 -13.83 10.64 -13.65
C MET A 325 -12.57 10.95 -14.45
N LEU A 326 -11.44 11.10 -13.76
CA LEU A 326 -10.12 11.30 -14.35
C LEU A 326 -9.14 10.37 -13.65
N ALA A 327 -8.27 9.70 -14.40
CA ALA A 327 -7.17 8.96 -13.81
C ALA A 327 -5.92 9.07 -14.67
N ALA A 328 -4.78 9.01 -14.02
CA ALA A 328 -3.50 8.97 -14.67
C ALA A 328 -2.52 8.11 -13.85
N SER A 329 -1.61 7.46 -14.55
CA SER A 329 -0.55 6.64 -13.99
C SER A 329 0.73 6.85 -14.79
N LYS A 330 1.83 7.11 -14.09
CA LYS A 330 3.13 7.45 -14.68
C LYS A 330 4.25 6.69 -14.00
N ARG A 331 5.13 6.12 -14.82
CA ARG A 331 6.34 5.44 -14.35
C ARG A 331 7.22 6.35 -13.50
N GLY A 332 7.68 5.81 -12.39
CA GLY A 332 8.58 6.40 -11.43
C GLY A 332 9.99 6.61 -11.99
N ARG A 333 10.74 7.46 -11.31
CA ARG A 333 12.11 7.81 -11.69
C ARG A 333 13.09 6.67 -11.40
N SER A 334 12.85 5.92 -10.31
CA SER A 334 13.62 4.70 -10.00
C SER A 334 13.51 3.68 -11.13
N HIS A 335 12.29 3.41 -11.59
CA HIS A 335 12.02 2.47 -12.66
C HIS A 335 12.59 2.94 -14.00
N ALA A 336 12.37 4.21 -14.34
CA ALA A 336 12.91 4.82 -15.55
C ALA A 336 14.46 4.78 -15.58
N HIS A 337 15.13 4.88 -14.44
CA HIS A 337 16.60 4.87 -14.37
C HIS A 337 17.21 3.55 -14.81
N VAL A 338 16.56 2.45 -14.48
CA VAL A 338 17.03 1.09 -14.79
C VAL A 338 16.35 0.50 -16.02
N GLY A 339 15.44 1.25 -16.65
CA GLY A 339 14.66 0.77 -17.80
C GLY A 339 13.63 -0.30 -17.42
N SER A 340 13.25 -0.38 -16.14
CA SER A 340 12.08 -1.16 -15.75
C SER A 340 10.81 -0.40 -16.11
N PHE A 341 9.66 -0.98 -15.82
CA PHE A 341 8.37 -0.53 -16.34
C PHE A 341 7.55 0.11 -15.23
N ARG A 342 6.43 0.69 -15.62
CA ARG A 342 5.40 1.05 -14.66
C ARG A 342 4.77 -0.23 -14.10
N ASP A 343 4.83 -0.40 -12.80
CA ASP A 343 4.18 -1.45 -12.02
C ASP A 343 2.75 -1.06 -11.62
N ASP A 344 2.49 0.23 -11.40
CA ASP A 344 1.15 0.76 -11.12
C ASP A 344 0.12 0.50 -12.24
N ASP A 345 -1.15 0.35 -11.85
CA ASP A 345 -2.30 0.34 -12.75
C ASP A 345 -3.56 1.01 -12.17
N PHE A 346 -4.53 1.30 -13.05
CA PHE A 346 -5.84 1.80 -12.65
C PHE A 346 -6.96 1.34 -13.58
N SER A 347 -8.20 1.48 -13.12
CA SER A 347 -9.41 1.31 -13.95
C SER A 347 -10.51 2.28 -13.53
N LEU A 348 -11.23 2.80 -14.52
CA LEU A 348 -12.40 3.66 -14.34
C LEU A 348 -13.64 3.03 -14.97
N GLY A 349 -14.80 3.26 -14.37
CA GLY A 349 -16.06 2.76 -14.88
C GLY A 349 -17.27 3.57 -14.42
N ALA A 350 -17.93 4.27 -15.35
CA ALA A 350 -19.27 4.81 -15.19
C ALA A 350 -20.32 3.77 -15.60
N LEU A 351 -21.09 3.28 -14.64
CA LEU A 351 -22.10 2.25 -14.82
C LEU A 351 -23.46 2.90 -15.10
N ALA A 352 -23.74 3.17 -16.38
CA ALA A 352 -24.94 3.92 -16.80
C ALA A 352 -26.26 3.27 -16.36
N LYS A 353 -26.32 1.94 -16.24
CA LYS A 353 -27.55 1.21 -15.87
C LYS A 353 -27.91 1.42 -14.40
N SER A 354 -26.92 1.43 -13.51
CA SER A 354 -27.13 1.49 -12.06
C SER A 354 -26.79 2.85 -11.45
N GLY A 355 -26.11 3.74 -12.18
CA GLY A 355 -25.66 5.06 -11.72
C GLY A 355 -24.42 5.04 -10.82
N TRP A 356 -23.74 3.90 -10.72
CA TRP A 356 -22.50 3.75 -9.96
C TRP A 356 -21.28 4.24 -10.76
N HIS A 357 -20.31 4.78 -10.05
CA HIS A 357 -19.01 5.20 -10.60
C HIS A 357 -17.92 4.48 -9.82
N VAL A 358 -17.04 3.77 -10.52
CA VAL A 358 -16.03 2.87 -9.94
C VAL A 358 -14.63 3.34 -10.32
N ALA A 359 -13.74 3.43 -9.34
CA ALA A 359 -12.32 3.65 -9.57
C ALA A 359 -11.52 2.57 -8.84
N VAL A 360 -10.52 2.01 -9.51
CA VAL A 360 -9.55 1.09 -8.93
C VAL A 360 -8.15 1.63 -9.19
N VAL A 361 -7.31 1.60 -8.17
CA VAL A 361 -5.87 1.90 -8.25
C VAL A 361 -5.13 0.74 -7.57
N ALA A 362 -4.10 0.23 -8.21
CA ALA A 362 -3.23 -0.79 -7.65
C ALA A 362 -1.78 -0.39 -7.93
N ASP A 363 -0.96 -0.41 -6.89
CA ASP A 363 0.48 -0.26 -6.98
C ASP A 363 1.15 -1.63 -6.88
N GLY A 364 2.10 -1.89 -7.77
CA GLY A 364 2.80 -3.15 -7.85
C GLY A 364 4.11 -3.10 -7.05
N ALA A 365 4.34 -4.11 -6.19
CA ALA A 365 5.55 -4.18 -5.39
C ALA A 365 6.82 -4.16 -6.27
N GLY A 366 7.70 -3.17 -6.09
CA GLY A 366 8.97 -3.10 -6.84
C GLY A 366 9.92 -4.29 -6.61
N SER A 367 9.67 -5.10 -5.59
CA SER A 367 10.39 -6.36 -5.32
C SER A 367 9.83 -7.59 -6.06
N ALA A 368 8.63 -7.49 -6.65
CA ALA A 368 7.95 -8.60 -7.29
C ALA A 368 8.04 -8.50 -8.82
N ARG A 369 8.60 -9.53 -9.46
CA ARG A 369 8.95 -9.52 -10.88
C ARG A 369 7.79 -9.21 -11.84
N TYR A 370 6.59 -9.67 -11.51
CA TYR A 370 5.37 -9.52 -12.31
C TYR A 370 4.33 -8.63 -11.62
N SER A 371 4.76 -7.77 -10.69
CA SER A 371 3.90 -6.79 -9.99
C SER A 371 3.03 -5.98 -10.95
N ARG A 372 3.58 -5.52 -12.08
CA ARG A 372 2.86 -4.82 -13.16
C ARG A 372 1.62 -5.57 -13.65
N ARG A 373 1.68 -6.90 -13.68
CA ARG A 373 0.60 -7.79 -14.09
C ARG A 373 -0.34 -8.06 -12.92
N GLY A 374 0.17 -8.14 -11.70
CA GLY A 374 -0.65 -8.22 -10.48
C GLY A 374 -1.59 -7.01 -10.35
N ALA A 375 -1.04 -5.80 -10.45
CA ALA A 375 -1.79 -4.54 -10.43
C ALA A 375 -2.83 -4.46 -11.55
N GLN A 376 -2.46 -4.87 -12.77
CA GLN A 376 -3.37 -4.94 -13.91
C GLN A 376 -4.53 -5.91 -13.65
N ILE A 377 -4.25 -7.14 -13.19
CA ILE A 377 -5.27 -8.16 -12.88
C ILE A 377 -6.24 -7.64 -11.82
N ILE A 378 -5.74 -7.00 -10.77
CA ILE A 378 -6.57 -6.44 -9.70
C ILE A 378 -7.52 -5.39 -10.27
N CYS A 379 -7.02 -4.46 -11.08
CA CYS A 379 -7.84 -3.42 -11.70
C CYS A 379 -8.92 -3.99 -12.62
N ASP A 380 -8.54 -4.90 -13.52
CA ASP A 380 -9.42 -5.50 -14.52
C ASP A 380 -10.51 -6.37 -13.87
N GLU A 381 -10.14 -7.27 -12.97
CA GLU A 381 -11.09 -8.20 -12.36
C GLU A 381 -11.99 -7.52 -11.33
N ALA A 382 -11.48 -6.52 -10.58
CA ALA A 382 -12.34 -5.72 -9.71
C ALA A 382 -13.38 -4.95 -10.53
N MET A 383 -12.97 -4.27 -11.61
CA MET A 383 -13.89 -3.55 -12.50
C MET A 383 -14.93 -4.49 -13.13
N LYS A 384 -14.50 -5.65 -13.63
CA LYS A 384 -15.38 -6.66 -14.20
C LYS A 384 -16.40 -7.19 -13.19
N HIS A 385 -15.96 -7.52 -11.97
CA HIS A 385 -16.84 -7.96 -10.90
C HIS A 385 -17.87 -6.88 -10.56
N LEU A 386 -17.41 -5.65 -10.29
CA LEU A 386 -18.26 -4.54 -9.88
C LEU A 386 -19.26 -4.15 -10.96
N ARG A 387 -18.86 -4.16 -12.23
CA ARG A 387 -19.78 -3.94 -13.36
C ARG A 387 -20.89 -4.99 -13.37
N ALA A 388 -20.58 -6.26 -13.15
CA ALA A 388 -21.58 -7.33 -13.15
C ALA A 388 -22.55 -7.23 -11.97
N THR A 389 -22.05 -6.93 -10.77
CA THR A 389 -22.85 -6.95 -9.53
C THR A 389 -23.60 -5.65 -9.26
N LEU A 390 -22.97 -4.48 -9.48
CA LEU A 390 -23.62 -3.19 -9.27
C LEU A 390 -24.71 -2.90 -10.31
N ASP A 391 -24.57 -3.41 -11.54
CA ASP A 391 -25.66 -3.40 -12.54
C ASP A 391 -26.67 -4.54 -12.36
N GLY A 392 -26.45 -5.40 -11.35
CA GLY A 392 -27.21 -6.62 -11.07
C GLY A 392 -28.11 -6.52 -9.84
N ALA A 393 -28.39 -7.68 -9.24
CA ALA A 393 -29.27 -7.80 -8.09
C ALA A 393 -28.62 -7.25 -6.81
N GLU A 394 -27.30 -7.35 -6.70
CA GLU A 394 -26.51 -6.84 -5.59
C GLU A 394 -26.58 -5.31 -5.53
N GLY A 395 -26.45 -4.63 -6.66
CA GLY A 395 -26.65 -3.17 -6.75
C GLY A 395 -28.02 -2.72 -6.29
N LEU A 396 -29.09 -3.40 -6.72
CA LEU A 396 -30.46 -3.12 -6.25
C LEU A 396 -30.63 -3.38 -4.75
N ALA A 397 -29.98 -4.41 -4.21
CA ALA A 397 -29.98 -4.68 -2.78
C ALA A 397 -29.22 -3.61 -1.98
N ILE A 398 -28.15 -3.03 -2.53
CA ILE A 398 -27.46 -1.89 -1.94
C ILE A 398 -28.37 -0.65 -1.96
N ASP A 399 -29.08 -0.39 -3.06
CA ASP A 399 -30.02 0.75 -3.15
C ASP A 399 -31.08 0.68 -2.04
N ALA A 400 -31.73 -0.47 -1.87
CA ALA A 400 -32.72 -0.67 -0.82
C ALA A 400 -32.13 -0.53 0.60
N ALA A 401 -30.89 -1.01 0.81
CA ALA A 401 -30.21 -0.88 2.09
C ALA A 401 -29.76 0.56 2.38
N ALA A 402 -29.39 1.32 1.35
CA ALA A 402 -29.00 2.73 1.44
C ALA A 402 -30.19 3.61 1.80
N GLU A 403 -31.35 3.37 1.19
CA GLU A 403 -32.62 4.02 1.55
C GLU A 403 -33.00 3.73 3.01
N ALA A 404 -33.00 2.44 3.40
CA ALA A 404 -33.34 2.03 4.76
C ALA A 404 -32.40 2.65 5.81
N TRP A 405 -31.10 2.76 5.51
CA TRP A 405 -30.15 3.44 6.39
C TRP A 405 -30.37 4.95 6.42
N SER A 406 -30.65 5.60 5.28
CA SER A 406 -30.96 7.03 5.23
C SER A 406 -32.17 7.39 6.11
N GLU A 407 -33.21 6.56 6.10
CA GLU A 407 -34.39 6.74 6.94
C GLU A 407 -34.08 6.53 8.43
N LYS A 408 -33.34 5.46 8.75
CA LYS A 408 -33.09 5.04 10.14
C LYS A 408 -31.91 5.73 10.82
N ARG A 409 -31.05 6.46 10.11
CA ARG A 409 -29.87 7.10 10.72
C ARG A 409 -30.21 8.19 11.75
N LEU A 410 -31.46 8.66 11.76
CA LEU A 410 -32.00 9.62 12.73
C LEU A 410 -32.94 8.98 13.76
N ASP A 411 -33.01 7.65 13.80
CA ASP A 411 -33.85 6.92 14.76
C ASP A 411 -33.34 7.14 16.20
N PRO A 412 -34.23 7.40 17.18
CA PRO A 412 -33.82 7.59 18.57
C PRO A 412 -33.25 6.32 19.22
N ASP A 413 -33.50 5.12 18.68
CA ASP A 413 -32.92 3.87 19.17
C ASP A 413 -31.58 3.55 18.47
N PRO A 414 -30.45 3.61 19.21
CA PRO A 414 -29.13 3.30 18.64
C PRO A 414 -29.03 1.89 18.04
N LEU A 415 -29.82 0.92 18.53
CA LEU A 415 -29.82 -0.44 17.98
C LEU A 415 -30.42 -0.49 16.57
N MET A 416 -31.43 0.34 16.29
CA MET A 416 -32.04 0.43 14.95
C MET A 416 -31.10 1.14 13.97
N VAL A 417 -30.42 2.20 14.42
CA VAL A 417 -29.39 2.89 13.63
C VAL A 417 -28.27 1.93 13.25
N GLU A 418 -27.73 1.20 14.24
CA GLU A 418 -26.62 0.27 14.03
C GLU A 418 -27.02 -0.91 13.15
N ALA A 419 -28.22 -1.49 13.35
CA ALA A 419 -28.72 -2.59 12.51
C ALA A 419 -28.88 -2.15 11.04
N ALA A 420 -29.36 -0.94 10.77
CA ALA A 420 -29.49 -0.41 9.42
C ALA A 420 -28.12 -0.15 8.78
N ARG A 421 -27.19 0.44 9.54
CA ARG A 421 -25.80 0.66 9.12
C ARG A 421 -25.10 -0.66 8.79
N GLN A 422 -25.23 -1.68 9.64
CA GLN A 422 -24.68 -3.02 9.41
C GLN A 422 -25.33 -3.72 8.22
N GLY A 423 -26.64 -3.56 8.02
CA GLY A 423 -27.34 -4.10 6.87
C GLY A 423 -26.78 -3.57 5.55
N LEU A 424 -26.55 -2.26 5.46
CA LEU A 424 -25.89 -1.64 4.31
C LEU A 424 -24.44 -2.12 4.17
N HIS A 425 -23.66 -2.08 5.26
CA HIS A 425 -22.27 -2.53 5.27
C HIS A 425 -22.14 -3.96 4.75
N TYR A 426 -23.05 -4.85 5.13
CA TYR A 426 -23.07 -6.25 4.70
C TYR A 426 -23.21 -6.39 3.18
N LYS A 427 -24.08 -5.59 2.57
CA LYS A 427 -24.23 -5.56 1.10
C LYS A 427 -23.01 -4.95 0.42
N LEU A 428 -22.43 -3.92 1.02
CA LEU A 428 -21.26 -3.24 0.49
C LEU A 428 -20.02 -4.13 0.51
N PHE A 429 -19.65 -4.78 1.63
CA PHE A 429 -18.47 -5.64 1.63
C PHE A 429 -18.66 -6.91 0.78
N GLY A 430 -19.89 -7.46 0.74
CA GLY A 430 -20.23 -8.59 -0.12
C GLY A 430 -20.22 -8.27 -1.62
N THR A 431 -20.04 -7.01 -1.99
CA THR A 431 -19.97 -6.54 -3.39
C THR A 431 -18.61 -5.89 -3.67
N VAL A 432 -18.29 -4.79 -2.99
CA VAL A 432 -17.05 -4.03 -3.19
C VAL A 432 -15.85 -4.74 -2.59
N GLY A 433 -15.98 -5.32 -1.40
CA GLY A 433 -14.91 -6.15 -0.82
C GLY A 433 -14.64 -7.39 -1.67
N HIS A 434 -15.67 -8.08 -2.16
CA HIS A 434 -15.51 -9.25 -3.02
C HIS A 434 -14.80 -8.96 -4.35
N ALA A 435 -14.79 -7.71 -4.83
CA ALA A 435 -13.98 -7.32 -5.99
C ALA A 435 -12.49 -7.64 -5.77
N ALA A 436 -11.97 -7.40 -4.56
CA ALA A 436 -10.60 -7.74 -4.19
C ALA A 436 -10.35 -9.27 -4.17
N TYR A 437 -11.34 -10.04 -3.68
CA TYR A 437 -11.27 -11.52 -3.70
C TYR A 437 -11.11 -12.05 -5.13
N TYR A 438 -11.83 -11.49 -6.10
CA TYR A 438 -11.70 -11.89 -7.50
C TYR A 438 -10.34 -11.52 -8.10
N GLY A 439 -9.74 -10.39 -7.69
CA GLY A 439 -8.35 -10.06 -8.00
C GLY A 439 -7.37 -11.13 -7.51
N VAL A 440 -7.44 -11.52 -6.23
CA VAL A 440 -6.60 -12.59 -5.65
C VAL A 440 -6.81 -13.91 -6.39
N LYS A 441 -8.07 -14.29 -6.63
CA LYS A 441 -8.41 -15.53 -7.33
C LYS A 441 -7.77 -15.59 -8.72
N GLU A 442 -7.79 -14.48 -9.44
CA GLU A 442 -7.22 -14.42 -10.79
C GLU A 442 -5.68 -14.39 -10.76
N ILE A 443 -5.07 -13.73 -9.78
CA ILE A 443 -3.61 -13.81 -9.57
C ILE A 443 -3.17 -15.27 -9.33
N VAL A 444 -3.91 -16.01 -8.50
CA VAL A 444 -3.64 -17.45 -8.26
C VAL A 444 -3.73 -18.24 -9.57
N ARG A 445 -4.75 -17.96 -10.40
CA ARG A 445 -4.91 -18.59 -11.71
C ARG A 445 -3.75 -18.27 -12.65
N GLU A 446 -3.34 -17.00 -12.70
CA GLU A 446 -2.26 -16.53 -13.56
C GLU A 446 -0.90 -17.10 -13.14
N ALA A 447 -0.61 -17.16 -11.84
CA ALA A 447 0.61 -17.78 -11.32
C ALA A 447 0.69 -19.27 -11.64
N GLY A 448 -0.43 -20.00 -11.49
CA GLY A 448 -0.52 -21.42 -11.87
C GLY A 448 -0.29 -21.66 -13.36
N ALA A 449 -0.93 -20.87 -14.24
CA ALA A 449 -0.75 -21.00 -15.68
C ALA A 449 0.69 -20.72 -16.14
N ASN A 450 1.44 -19.88 -15.42
CA ASN A 450 2.83 -19.59 -15.69
C ASN A 450 3.78 -20.70 -15.24
N SER A 451 3.47 -21.31 -14.09
CA SER A 451 4.17 -22.50 -13.60
C SER A 451 4.09 -23.66 -14.61
N ASP A 452 2.92 -23.86 -15.21
CA ASP A 452 2.72 -24.89 -16.26
C ASP A 452 3.46 -24.57 -17.57
N ALA A 453 3.72 -23.29 -17.84
CA ALA A 453 4.41 -22.82 -19.04
C ALA A 453 5.96 -22.81 -18.92
N GLY A 454 6.51 -23.42 -17.87
CA GLY A 454 7.96 -23.55 -17.67
C GLY A 454 8.63 -22.38 -16.94
N SER A 455 7.86 -21.44 -16.38
CA SER A 455 8.35 -20.37 -15.50
C SER A 455 7.89 -20.63 -14.08
N GLU A 456 8.79 -20.73 -13.09
CA GLU A 456 8.44 -20.92 -11.66
C GLU A 456 7.83 -19.66 -11.00
N ALA A 457 6.80 -19.07 -11.62
CA ALA A 457 6.12 -17.89 -11.10
C ALA A 457 5.23 -18.27 -9.93
N THR A 458 5.42 -17.60 -8.80
CA THR A 458 4.64 -17.75 -7.58
C THR A 458 3.63 -16.62 -7.45
N ILE A 459 2.66 -16.76 -6.54
CA ILE A 459 1.70 -15.69 -6.22
C ILE A 459 2.42 -14.40 -5.77
N ARG A 460 3.55 -14.53 -5.07
CA ARG A 460 4.34 -13.38 -4.58
C ARG A 460 4.96 -12.56 -5.71
N ASP A 461 5.19 -13.17 -6.88
CA ASP A 461 5.71 -12.44 -8.04
C ASP A 461 4.69 -11.44 -8.59
N PHE A 462 3.42 -11.52 -8.19
CA PHE A 462 2.34 -10.62 -8.58
C PHE A 462 1.90 -9.71 -7.41
N ALA A 463 2.72 -9.56 -6.37
CA ALA A 463 2.37 -8.77 -5.20
C ALA A 463 2.04 -7.32 -5.59
N SER A 464 0.88 -6.83 -5.14
CA SER A 464 0.37 -5.49 -5.44
C SER A 464 -0.63 -5.05 -4.36
N THR A 465 -0.76 -3.74 -4.16
CA THR A 465 -1.78 -3.12 -3.32
C THR A 465 -3.13 -3.10 -4.04
N ALA A 466 -4.21 -2.76 -3.33
CA ALA A 466 -5.54 -2.66 -3.93
C ALA A 466 -6.38 -1.58 -3.26
N LEU A 467 -6.62 -0.50 -3.99
CA LEU A 467 -7.54 0.58 -3.64
C LEU A 467 -8.75 0.50 -4.58
N ILE A 468 -9.87 -0.01 -4.08
CA ILE A 468 -11.09 -0.22 -4.88
C ILE A 468 -12.18 0.64 -4.29
N ALA A 469 -12.75 1.57 -5.05
CA ALA A 469 -13.83 2.42 -4.58
C ALA A 469 -14.97 2.53 -5.59
N ALA A 470 -16.17 2.76 -5.04
CA ALA A 470 -17.35 3.07 -5.82
C ALA A 470 -18.15 4.19 -5.16
N CYS A 471 -18.86 4.99 -5.95
CA CYS A 471 -19.83 5.93 -5.43
C CYS A 471 -21.09 6.05 -6.30
N LYS A 472 -22.19 6.42 -5.66
CA LYS A 472 -23.48 6.68 -6.30
C LYS A 472 -24.20 7.83 -5.61
N ARG A 473 -24.83 8.69 -6.42
CA ARG A 473 -25.65 9.80 -5.94
C ARG A 473 -27.08 9.33 -5.68
N TYR A 474 -27.59 9.67 -4.50
CA TYR A 474 -28.99 9.53 -4.10
C TYR A 474 -29.58 10.90 -3.74
N PRO A 475 -30.92 11.04 -3.62
CA PRO A 475 -31.55 12.28 -3.16
C PRO A 475 -31.11 12.74 -1.75
N PHE A 476 -30.65 11.81 -0.91
CA PHE A 476 -30.22 12.06 0.47
C PHE A 476 -28.70 12.17 0.65
N GLY A 477 -27.94 12.18 -0.45
CA GLY A 477 -26.48 12.32 -0.45
C GLY A 477 -25.77 11.38 -1.43
N THR A 478 -24.45 11.47 -1.48
CA THR A 478 -23.58 10.53 -2.20
C THR A 478 -23.09 9.45 -1.27
N LEU A 479 -23.39 8.20 -1.59
CA LEU A 479 -22.80 7.04 -0.94
C LEU A 479 -21.45 6.77 -1.60
N CYS A 480 -20.37 6.80 -0.82
CA CYS A 480 -19.03 6.40 -1.22
C CYS A 480 -18.64 5.16 -0.41
N VAL A 481 -18.05 4.17 -1.06
CA VAL A 481 -17.58 2.92 -0.44
C VAL A 481 -16.21 2.59 -1.00
N ALA A 482 -15.33 2.05 -0.16
CA ALA A 482 -14.05 1.53 -0.62
C ALA A 482 -13.63 0.26 0.15
N TYR A 483 -12.88 -0.59 -0.55
CA TYR A 483 -12.01 -1.60 0.01
C TYR A 483 -10.56 -1.14 -0.18
N TRP A 484 -9.72 -1.32 0.86
CA TRP A 484 -8.36 -0.83 0.88
C TRP A 484 -7.41 -1.88 1.48
N VAL A 485 -6.35 -2.20 0.73
CA VAL A 485 -5.11 -2.83 1.20
C VAL A 485 -3.92 -2.08 0.61
N GLY A 486 -2.96 -1.70 1.47
CA GLY A 486 -1.73 -1.01 1.07
C GLY A 486 -1.56 0.36 1.73
N ASP A 487 -0.55 1.08 1.26
CA ASP A 487 -0.02 2.34 1.80
C ASP A 487 -0.36 3.59 0.98
N GLY A 488 -1.06 3.44 -0.15
CA GLY A 488 -1.71 4.56 -0.84
C GLY A 488 -2.83 5.21 -0.02
N ALA A 489 -3.71 5.98 -0.65
CA ALA A 489 -4.80 6.67 0.05
C ALA A 489 -6.13 6.72 -0.70
N ILE A 490 -7.24 6.58 0.05
CA ILE A 490 -8.62 6.82 -0.41
C ILE A 490 -9.32 7.82 0.50
N GLY A 491 -9.73 8.96 -0.06
CA GLY A 491 -10.42 10.03 0.67
C GLY A 491 -11.70 10.49 0.00
N VAL A 492 -12.79 10.60 0.79
CA VAL A 492 -13.95 11.41 0.42
C VAL A 492 -13.68 12.83 0.89
N TYR A 493 -13.35 13.69 -0.06
CA TYR A 493 -12.89 15.05 0.20
C TYR A 493 -14.00 16.08 -0.03
N SER A 494 -14.19 16.97 0.94
CA SER A 494 -15.10 18.13 0.88
C SER A 494 -14.30 19.41 1.16
N LYS A 495 -14.07 20.21 0.11
CA LYS A 495 -13.19 21.39 0.15
C LYS A 495 -13.52 22.33 1.31
N GLY A 496 -12.49 22.65 2.11
CA GLY A 496 -12.55 23.54 3.26
C GLY A 496 -13.43 23.06 4.43
N ARG A 497 -13.95 21.82 4.38
CA ARG A 497 -14.86 21.27 5.40
C ARG A 497 -14.28 20.05 6.09
N GLU A 498 -14.13 18.95 5.34
CA GLU A 498 -13.72 17.68 5.92
C GLU A 498 -13.09 16.75 4.89
N VAL A 499 -12.37 15.76 5.40
CA VAL A 499 -11.97 14.57 4.66
C VAL A 499 -12.35 13.33 5.47
N ILE A 500 -12.96 12.35 4.80
CA ILE A 500 -13.28 11.05 5.39
C ILE A 500 -12.42 10.00 4.69
N LEU A 501 -11.47 9.41 5.42
CA LEU A 501 -10.65 8.31 4.92
C LEU A 501 -11.47 7.01 4.90
N LEU A 502 -11.43 6.29 3.78
CA LEU A 502 -12.15 5.02 3.60
C LEU A 502 -11.26 3.78 3.84
N GLY A 503 -10.21 3.94 4.65
CA GLY A 503 -9.31 2.87 5.08
C GLY A 503 -8.29 3.40 6.09
N ASP A 504 -7.40 2.53 6.53
CA ASP A 504 -6.19 2.90 7.27
C ASP A 504 -5.00 2.59 6.36
N VAL A 505 -3.92 3.35 6.48
CA VAL A 505 -2.66 3.06 5.78
C VAL A 505 -2.10 1.77 6.36
N ASP A 506 -1.99 0.70 5.57
CA ASP A 506 -1.41 -0.56 6.02
C ASP A 506 0.11 -0.54 5.88
N SER A 507 0.79 0.12 6.82
CA SER A 507 2.18 -0.24 7.09
C SER A 507 2.19 -1.62 7.77
N GLY A 508 2.87 -2.63 7.20
CA GLY A 508 3.06 -3.99 7.69
C GLY A 508 3.66 -4.08 9.11
N GLU A 509 4.05 -5.30 9.52
CA GLU A 509 4.43 -5.58 10.92
C GLU A 509 5.66 -4.80 11.40
N PHE A 510 6.44 -4.24 10.48
CA PHE A 510 7.56 -3.35 10.74
C PHE A 510 7.28 -1.96 10.16
N SER A 511 7.71 -0.91 10.86
CA SER A 511 7.61 0.48 10.41
C SER A 511 8.18 0.62 8.99
N GLY A 512 7.33 0.92 8.01
CA GLY A 512 7.72 1.11 6.60
C GLY A 512 7.61 -0.13 5.70
N GLN A 513 6.97 -1.22 6.13
CA GLN A 513 6.65 -2.34 5.24
C GLN A 513 5.30 -2.10 4.56
N THR A 514 5.13 -2.39 3.27
CA THR A 514 3.82 -2.33 2.59
C THR A 514 3.07 -3.64 2.75
N ARG A 515 1.75 -3.58 2.97
CA ARG A 515 0.88 -4.77 2.95
C ARG A 515 0.26 -4.94 1.56
N PHE A 516 0.50 -6.09 0.95
CA PHE A 516 -0.05 -6.43 -0.38
C PHE A 516 -1.35 -7.25 -0.29
N LEU A 517 -2.09 -7.28 -1.40
CA LEU A 517 -3.33 -8.03 -1.52
C LEU A 517 -3.04 -9.54 -1.59
N GLU A 518 -3.33 -10.24 -0.49
CA GLU A 518 -3.15 -11.68 -0.37
C GLU A 518 -4.44 -12.39 0.11
N ALA A 519 -4.44 -13.72 0.11
CA ALA A 519 -5.58 -14.54 0.54
C ALA A 519 -6.07 -14.20 1.96
N ALA A 520 -5.17 -13.82 2.87
CA ALA A 520 -5.53 -13.40 4.22
C ALA A 520 -6.32 -12.09 4.26
N GLU A 521 -6.07 -11.19 3.30
CA GLU A 521 -6.69 -9.86 3.23
C GLU A 521 -8.07 -9.87 2.56
N VAL A 522 -8.45 -11.02 2.01
CA VAL A 522 -9.77 -11.28 1.40
C VAL A 522 -10.55 -12.36 2.16
N SER A 523 -10.16 -12.69 3.39
CA SER A 523 -10.99 -13.47 4.30
C SER A 523 -12.29 -12.71 4.64
N GLN A 524 -13.33 -13.41 5.08
CA GLN A 524 -14.59 -12.75 5.41
C GLN A 524 -14.40 -11.65 6.48
N GLU A 525 -13.58 -11.91 7.49
CA GLU A 525 -13.25 -10.94 8.54
C GLU A 525 -12.48 -9.74 7.98
N ALA A 526 -11.51 -9.97 7.09
CA ALA A 526 -10.73 -8.92 6.46
C ALA A 526 -11.61 -8.05 5.55
N LEU A 527 -12.46 -8.66 4.72
CA LEU A 527 -13.39 -7.96 3.85
C LEU A 527 -14.34 -7.04 4.63
N VAL A 528 -14.89 -7.53 5.74
CA VAL A 528 -15.73 -6.73 6.64
C VAL A 528 -14.94 -5.56 7.23
N LYS A 529 -13.73 -5.82 7.75
CA LYS A 529 -12.89 -4.80 8.40
C LYS A 529 -12.42 -3.71 7.42
N ARG A 530 -12.06 -4.12 6.20
CA ARG A 530 -11.40 -3.29 5.18
C ARG A 530 -12.36 -2.54 4.28
N THR A 531 -13.62 -2.97 4.22
CA THR A 531 -14.63 -2.23 3.48
C THR A 531 -15.22 -1.15 4.36
N ARG A 532 -15.03 0.12 3.99
CA ARG A 532 -15.60 1.28 4.68
C ARG A 532 -16.48 2.08 3.73
N PHE A 533 -17.41 2.84 4.30
CA PHE A 533 -18.29 3.70 3.52
C PHE A 533 -18.64 4.98 4.26
N ALA A 534 -19.04 5.99 3.49
CA ALA A 534 -19.54 7.26 3.96
C ALA A 534 -20.73 7.70 3.11
N LEU A 535 -21.71 8.36 3.72
CA LEU A 535 -22.80 9.05 3.01
C LEU A 535 -22.67 10.54 3.28
N VAL A 536 -22.28 11.27 2.24
CA VAL A 536 -21.92 12.68 2.32
C VAL A 536 -22.85 13.45 1.40
N GLU A 537 -23.42 14.56 1.87
CA GLU A 537 -24.41 15.32 1.11
C GLU A 537 -23.86 15.82 -0.23
N ALA A 538 -22.67 16.41 -0.22
CA ALA A 538 -22.05 17.00 -1.41
C ALA A 538 -20.53 16.98 -1.28
N PRO A 539 -19.88 15.82 -1.52
CA PRO A 539 -18.42 15.76 -1.55
C PRO A 539 -17.89 16.56 -2.75
N THR A 540 -16.68 17.09 -2.64
CA THR A 540 -15.95 17.71 -3.75
C THR A 540 -15.37 16.65 -4.68
N ALA A 541 -14.81 15.58 -4.11
CA ALA A 541 -14.32 14.44 -4.88
C ALA A 541 -14.20 13.19 -4.00
N LEU A 542 -14.25 12.02 -4.64
CA LEU A 542 -13.67 10.78 -4.13
C LEU A 542 -12.33 10.58 -4.84
N ILE A 543 -11.24 10.49 -4.07
CA ILE A 543 -9.87 10.49 -4.57
C ILE A 543 -9.18 9.21 -4.11
N LEU A 544 -8.54 8.50 -5.05
CA LEU A 544 -7.69 7.35 -4.80
C LEU A 544 -6.29 7.66 -5.33
N MET A 545 -5.23 7.28 -4.63
CA MET A 545 -3.86 7.47 -5.10
C MET A 545 -2.90 6.41 -4.55
N SER A 546 -1.88 6.03 -5.30
CA SER A 546 -0.76 5.22 -4.80
C SER A 546 0.16 6.04 -3.88
N ASP A 547 1.02 5.35 -3.16
CA ASP A 547 2.04 5.91 -2.27
C ASP A 547 2.96 6.92 -2.99
N GLY A 548 3.31 6.68 -4.26
CA GLY A 548 4.09 7.63 -5.05
C GLY A 548 3.43 9.00 -5.26
N VAL A 549 2.13 9.15 -4.94
CA VAL A 549 1.45 10.45 -4.80
C VAL A 549 1.17 10.78 -3.34
N SER A 550 0.68 9.86 -2.50
CA SER A 550 0.33 10.19 -1.12
C SER A 550 1.54 10.55 -0.27
N ASP A 551 2.66 9.82 -0.39
CA ASP A 551 3.88 10.07 0.39
C ASP A 551 4.45 11.46 0.14
N PRO A 552 4.66 11.93 -1.11
CA PRO A 552 5.20 13.27 -1.32
C PRO A 552 4.19 14.39 -1.02
N LYS A 553 2.87 14.12 -1.00
CA LYS A 553 1.85 15.16 -0.78
C LYS A 553 1.43 15.27 0.68
N PHE A 554 1.46 14.17 1.43
CA PHE A 554 1.05 14.13 2.82
C PHE A 554 2.22 13.87 3.78
N GLU A 555 3.29 13.18 3.37
CA GLU A 555 4.48 12.81 4.16
C GLU A 555 4.23 11.91 5.38
N THR A 556 3.04 11.96 6.00
CA THR A 556 2.70 11.24 7.23
C THR A 556 1.19 10.96 7.28
N ASP A 557 0.81 9.85 7.92
CA ASP A 557 -0.60 9.51 8.19
C ASP A 557 -1.33 10.60 8.97
N ALA A 558 -0.63 11.26 9.90
CA ALA A 558 -1.19 12.34 10.69
C ALA A 558 -1.55 13.58 9.85
N LYS A 559 -0.88 13.79 8.71
CA LYS A 559 -1.23 14.81 7.72
C LYS A 559 -2.30 14.32 6.75
N LEU A 560 -2.35 13.01 6.46
CA LEU A 560 -3.41 12.39 5.65
C LEU A 560 -4.81 12.60 6.25
N ALA A 561 -4.92 12.70 7.58
CA ALA A 561 -6.16 13.03 8.27
C ALA A 561 -6.51 14.54 8.32
N ARG A 562 -5.70 15.43 7.75
CA ARG A 562 -5.89 16.90 7.86
C ARG A 562 -6.48 17.49 6.58
N VAL A 563 -7.68 18.04 6.67
CA VAL A 563 -8.37 18.70 5.55
C VAL A 563 -7.52 19.78 4.86
N ALA A 564 -6.74 20.57 5.61
CA ALA A 564 -5.89 21.62 5.03
C ALA A 564 -4.83 21.09 4.05
N VAL A 565 -4.35 19.85 4.23
CA VAL A 565 -3.38 19.23 3.30
C VAL A 565 -4.09 18.75 2.03
N TRP A 566 -5.31 18.23 2.17
CA TRP A 566 -6.17 17.92 1.02
C TRP A 566 -6.59 19.16 0.23
N ASP A 567 -6.85 20.28 0.91
CA ASP A 567 -7.10 21.57 0.25
C ASP A 567 -5.90 22.01 -0.58
N ALA A 568 -4.68 21.89 -0.03
CA ALA A 568 -3.46 22.19 -0.77
C ALA A 568 -3.26 21.26 -1.98
N LEU A 569 -3.51 19.96 -1.82
CA LEU A 569 -3.48 18.99 -2.93
C LEU A 569 -4.49 19.36 -4.01
N TRP A 570 -5.73 19.66 -3.63
CA TRP A 570 -6.79 20.00 -4.56
C TRP A 570 -6.52 21.29 -5.33
N ASP A 571 -6.01 22.32 -4.65
CA ASP A 571 -5.63 23.59 -5.27
C ASP A 571 -4.41 23.42 -6.20
N ASP A 572 -3.45 22.55 -5.85
CA ASP A 572 -2.30 22.21 -6.71
C ASP A 572 -2.75 21.48 -7.99
N ILE A 573 -3.60 20.46 -7.87
CA ILE A 573 -4.18 19.78 -9.06
C ILE A 573 -4.99 20.78 -9.88
N GLY A 574 -5.80 21.64 -9.23
CA GLY A 574 -6.64 22.64 -9.88
C GLY A 574 -5.89 23.75 -10.64
N GLN A 575 -4.60 23.94 -10.37
CA GLN A 575 -3.75 24.84 -11.17
C GLN A 575 -3.38 24.24 -12.53
N ALA A 576 -3.32 22.91 -12.63
CA ALA A 576 -2.97 22.20 -13.85
C ALA A 576 -4.20 21.66 -14.61
N VAL A 577 -5.24 21.27 -13.88
CA VAL A 577 -6.39 20.49 -14.38
C VAL A 577 -7.69 21.25 -14.10
N ASP A 578 -8.55 21.38 -15.12
CA ASP A 578 -9.92 21.86 -14.95
C ASP A 578 -10.81 20.77 -14.34
N LEU A 579 -10.91 20.80 -13.02
CA LEU A 579 -11.71 19.89 -12.22
C LEU A 579 -13.23 20.19 -12.29
N SER A 580 -13.64 21.28 -12.95
CA SER A 580 -15.07 21.68 -13.05
C SER A 580 -15.87 20.89 -14.09
N GLY A 581 -15.18 20.24 -15.03
CA GLY A 581 -15.81 19.33 -16.00
C GLY A 581 -16.07 19.91 -17.39
N ALA A 582 -15.60 21.13 -17.70
CA ALA A 582 -15.93 21.81 -18.96
C ALA A 582 -14.94 21.49 -20.11
N ALA A 583 -13.67 21.23 -19.79
CA ALA A 583 -12.61 21.06 -20.79
C ALA A 583 -12.30 19.59 -21.13
N GLN A 584 -11.91 19.33 -22.39
CA GLN A 584 -11.38 18.05 -22.86
C GLN A 584 -9.86 17.98 -22.67
N GLY A 585 -9.29 16.76 -22.57
CA GLY A 585 -7.84 16.56 -22.44
C GLY A 585 -7.30 16.75 -21.01
N GLU A 586 -8.18 16.81 -20.02
CA GLU A 586 -7.80 17.01 -18.62
C GLU A 586 -7.07 15.79 -18.04
N GLU A 587 -7.37 14.59 -18.54
CA GLU A 587 -6.61 13.37 -18.22
C GLU A 587 -5.12 13.48 -18.59
N GLN A 588 -4.80 14.15 -19.71
CA GLN A 588 -3.42 14.35 -20.14
C GLN A 588 -2.70 15.42 -19.29
N LYS A 589 -3.44 16.44 -18.86
CA LYS A 589 -2.90 17.44 -17.91
C LYS A 589 -2.66 16.85 -16.54
N LEU A 590 -3.56 15.97 -16.07
CA LEU A 590 -3.38 15.21 -14.84
C LEU A 590 -2.14 14.30 -14.93
N LEU A 591 -1.95 13.60 -16.06
CA LEU A 591 -0.75 12.82 -16.33
C LEU A 591 0.53 13.68 -16.33
N SER A 592 0.44 14.89 -16.88
CA SER A 592 1.57 15.85 -16.86
C SER A 592 1.86 16.35 -15.44
N TRP A 593 0.82 16.60 -14.64
CA TRP A 593 0.94 17.02 -13.24
C TRP A 593 1.67 15.97 -12.39
N LEU A 594 1.50 14.67 -12.67
CA LEU A 594 2.22 13.59 -11.98
C LEU A 594 3.75 13.67 -12.12
N ASP A 595 4.32 14.50 -13.00
CA ASP A 595 5.77 14.67 -13.12
C ASP A 595 6.37 15.64 -12.07
N PHE A 596 5.61 16.07 -11.05
CA PHE A 596 6.13 16.96 -10.00
C PHE A 596 7.40 16.40 -9.33
N TRP A 597 8.32 17.28 -8.91
CA TRP A 597 9.54 16.84 -8.22
C TRP A 597 9.30 16.72 -6.72
N SER A 598 9.66 15.58 -6.13
CA SER A 598 9.72 15.40 -4.68
C SER A 598 11.01 14.66 -4.30
N PRO A 599 11.88 15.25 -3.45
CA PRO A 599 13.07 14.57 -2.96
C PRO A 599 12.74 13.26 -2.24
N GLY A 600 13.49 12.20 -2.53
CA GLY A 600 13.32 10.88 -1.90
C GLY A 600 12.13 10.05 -2.38
N ASN A 601 11.24 10.62 -3.21
CA ASN A 601 10.04 9.96 -3.71
C ASN A 601 10.20 9.69 -5.21
N HIS A 602 10.46 8.43 -5.55
CA HIS A 602 10.86 8.03 -6.90
C HIS A 602 9.98 6.95 -7.51
N ASP A 603 8.98 6.48 -6.77
CA ASP A 603 8.06 5.44 -7.23
C ASP A 603 7.15 5.90 -8.37
N ASP A 604 6.47 4.91 -8.96
CA ASP A 604 5.35 5.11 -9.85
C ASP A 604 4.26 5.95 -9.17
N ARG A 605 3.48 6.66 -9.99
CA ARG A 605 2.49 7.59 -9.47
C ARG A 605 1.18 7.36 -10.16
N THR A 606 0.16 7.07 -9.38
CA THR A 606 -1.20 6.86 -9.87
C THR A 606 -2.19 7.62 -9.03
N ILE A 607 -3.13 8.28 -9.69
CA ILE A 607 -4.24 8.98 -9.05
C ILE A 607 -5.51 8.79 -9.87
N ALA A 608 -6.63 8.59 -9.19
CA ALA A 608 -7.96 8.55 -9.75
C ALA A 608 -8.88 9.51 -8.97
N LEU A 609 -9.64 10.32 -9.71
CA LEU A 609 -10.54 11.35 -9.21
C LEU A 609 -11.96 11.06 -9.70
N ILE A 610 -12.93 11.01 -8.81
CA ILE A 610 -14.36 11.01 -9.13
C ILE A 610 -14.97 12.30 -8.58
N CYS A 611 -15.25 13.25 -9.47
CA CYS A 611 -15.69 14.60 -9.16
C CYS A 611 -17.16 14.79 -9.56
N PRO A 612 -18.06 15.26 -8.69
CA PRO A 612 -19.42 15.60 -9.12
C PRO A 612 -19.39 16.72 -10.17
N ILE A 613 -20.20 16.58 -11.21
CA ILE A 613 -20.43 17.66 -12.17
C ILE A 613 -21.36 18.67 -11.49
N ILE A 614 -20.85 19.87 -11.21
CA ILE A 614 -21.66 20.95 -10.64
C ILE A 614 -22.61 21.43 -11.74
N HIS A 615 -23.84 20.90 -11.76
CA HIS A 615 -24.89 21.48 -12.57
C HIS A 615 -25.39 22.76 -11.89
N PRO A 616 -25.38 23.93 -12.55
CA PRO A 616 -25.79 25.21 -11.95
C PRO A 616 -27.29 25.30 -11.58
N LEU A 617 -28.05 24.20 -11.62
CA LEU A 617 -29.51 24.19 -11.42
C LEU A 617 -30.02 23.25 -10.31
N ILE A 618 -29.16 22.58 -9.52
CA ILE A 618 -29.61 21.58 -8.52
C ILE A 618 -29.11 21.89 -7.10
N TYR A 619 -28.85 23.16 -6.78
CA TYR A 619 -28.77 23.60 -5.39
C TYR A 619 -29.68 24.80 -5.19
N PRO A 620 -30.88 24.64 -4.59
CA PRO A 620 -31.62 25.79 -4.10
C PRO A 620 -30.82 26.39 -2.95
N HIS A 621 -30.14 27.51 -3.24
CA HIS A 621 -29.61 28.51 -2.31
C HIS A 621 -29.01 28.00 -0.98
N ALA A 622 -27.67 28.02 -0.90
CA ALA A 622 -27.04 28.42 0.34
C ALA A 622 -27.62 29.80 0.74
N PRO A 623 -28.06 30.00 2.00
CA PRO A 623 -28.49 31.32 2.43
C PRO A 623 -27.30 32.27 2.29
N GLN A 624 -27.45 33.28 1.43
CA GLN A 624 -26.60 34.45 1.50
C GLN A 624 -26.81 35.05 2.88
N GLU A 625 -25.81 34.95 3.75
CA GLU A 625 -25.74 35.82 4.91
C GLU A 625 -25.69 37.25 4.37
N ALA A 626 -26.79 37.96 4.57
CA ALA A 626 -26.93 39.36 4.22
C ALA A 626 -26.40 40.22 5.36
N SER A 627 -25.40 41.04 5.00
CA SER A 627 -24.82 42.20 5.69
C SER A 627 -23.90 41.99 6.88
#